data_AF-A0A8T1AAC6-F1
#
_entry.id   AF-A0A8T1AAC6-F1
#
_cell.length_a   1.000
_cell.length_b   1.000
_cell.length_c   1.000
_cell.angle_alpha   90.00
_cell.angle_beta   90.00
_cell.angle_gamma   90.00
#
_symmetry.space_group_name_H-M   'P 1'
#
loop_
_entity.id
_entity.type
_entity.pdbx_description
1 polymer ?
#
loop_
_entity_poly.entity_id
_entity_poly.type
_entity_poly.pdbx_seq_one_letter_code
_entity_poly.pdbx_strand_id
1 'polypeptide(L)'
;MKNTNVVEDMEEIAAEAQLTNELPDTTPFTFEYPLDDGAPELGGGSEDDPLVIGITSTFLLKAAAWDPGTFVFHMDATFKLVTCAYPVIVCGISDAARQFHPMAFFITSQKTVVQYAHALRSMMDIYKVVVGRPFQVRYCMGDAEDAQINGVEQALAAP
;
A
#
# COMPACT_ATOMS: atom_id res chain seq x y z
N MET A 1 -28.58 -4.40 -1.43
CA MET A 1 -27.18 -4.50 -1.00
C MET A 1 -26.95 -5.92 -0.52
N LYS A 2 -26.12 -6.69 -1.21
CA LYS A 2 -25.59 -7.93 -0.63
C LYS A 2 -24.67 -7.54 0.54
N ASN A 3 -24.62 -8.37 1.57
CA ASN A 3 -23.78 -8.15 2.75
C ASN A 3 -22.35 -8.51 2.35
N THR A 4 -21.53 -7.53 1.96
CA THR A 4 -20.18 -7.70 1.35
C THR A 4 -19.06 -7.89 2.37
N ASN A 5 -19.37 -8.42 3.57
CA ASN A 5 -18.35 -8.79 4.56
C ASN A 5 -17.84 -10.21 4.33
N VAL A 6 -17.58 -10.56 3.06
CA VAL A 6 -17.11 -11.90 2.67
C VAL A 6 -15.79 -11.70 1.93
N VAL A 7 -14.74 -12.39 2.38
CA VAL A 7 -13.40 -12.30 1.78
C VAL A 7 -13.44 -12.69 0.30
N GLU A 8 -14.26 -13.69 -0.06
CA GLU A 8 -14.48 -14.13 -1.44
C GLU A 8 -14.94 -12.98 -2.37
N ASP A 9 -15.81 -12.07 -1.90
CA ASP A 9 -16.24 -10.91 -2.70
C ASP A 9 -15.06 -9.95 -2.93
N MET A 10 -14.14 -9.82 -1.96
CA MET A 10 -12.93 -9.00 -2.10
C MET A 10 -11.92 -9.64 -3.04
N GLU A 11 -11.78 -10.97 -3.02
CA GLU A 11 -10.93 -11.73 -3.94
C GLU A 11 -11.43 -11.62 -5.38
N GLU A 12 -12.75 -11.67 -5.61
CA GLU A 12 -13.36 -11.45 -6.93
C GLU A 12 -13.03 -10.05 -7.46
N ILE A 13 -13.19 -9.01 -6.63
CA ILE A 13 -12.82 -7.63 -6.99
C ILE A 13 -11.32 -7.51 -7.28
N ALA A 14 -10.48 -8.12 -6.43
CA ALA A 14 -9.03 -8.08 -6.60
C ALA A 14 -8.57 -8.84 -7.85
N ALA A 15 -9.29 -9.89 -8.26
CA ALA A 15 -9.00 -10.64 -9.47
C ALA A 15 -9.25 -9.80 -10.73
N GLU A 16 -10.31 -9.01 -10.74
CA GLU A 16 -10.65 -8.09 -11.84
C GLU A 16 -9.76 -6.83 -11.86
N ALA A 17 -9.15 -6.49 -10.73
CA ALA A 17 -8.37 -5.27 -10.54
C ALA A 17 -6.85 -5.50 -10.51
N GLN A 18 -6.33 -6.56 -11.13
CA GLN A 18 -4.87 -6.78 -11.19
C GLN A 18 -4.18 -5.83 -12.19
N LEU A 19 -2.90 -5.53 -11.95
CA LEU A 19 -2.08 -4.76 -12.89
C LEU A 19 -1.89 -5.53 -14.20
N THR A 20 -2.23 -4.91 -15.32
CA THR A 20 -1.97 -5.42 -16.67
C THR A 20 -1.22 -4.38 -17.52
N ASN A 21 -0.53 -4.82 -18.57
CA ASN A 21 0.24 -3.92 -19.44
C ASN A 21 -0.63 -2.91 -20.21
N GLU A 22 -1.92 -3.17 -20.36
CA GLU A 22 -2.87 -2.33 -21.11
C GLU A 22 -3.67 -1.39 -20.20
N LEU A 23 -3.44 -1.44 -18.89
CA LEU A 23 -4.20 -0.68 -17.92
C LEU A 23 -3.95 0.83 -18.08
N PRO A 24 -4.99 1.66 -18.26
CA PRO A 24 -4.83 3.12 -18.30
C PRO A 24 -4.22 3.66 -17.01
N ASP A 25 -3.42 4.72 -17.11
CA ASP A 25 -2.58 5.17 -15.98
C ASP A 25 -3.38 5.56 -14.73
N THR A 26 -4.61 6.04 -14.91
CA THR A 26 -5.49 6.49 -13.83
C THR A 26 -6.39 5.39 -13.29
N THR A 27 -6.41 4.22 -13.92
CA THR A 27 -7.25 3.11 -13.47
C THR A 27 -6.61 2.46 -12.25
N PRO A 28 -7.35 2.34 -11.14
CA PRO A 28 -6.81 1.70 -9.94
C PRO A 28 -6.65 0.20 -10.16
N PHE A 29 -5.66 -0.37 -9.50
CA PHE A 29 -5.43 -1.79 -9.40
C PHE A 29 -5.03 -2.17 -7.98
N THR A 30 -5.25 -3.43 -7.64
CA THR A 30 -4.92 -4.02 -6.35
C THR A 30 -3.62 -4.81 -6.44
N PHE A 31 -2.91 -4.90 -5.32
CA PHE A 31 -1.67 -5.65 -5.17
C PHE A 31 -1.53 -6.10 -3.72
N GLU A 32 -0.39 -6.74 -3.41
CA GLU A 32 -0.05 -7.17 -2.06
C GLU A 32 -0.95 -8.29 -1.53
N TYR A 33 -0.98 -9.39 -2.28
CA TYR A 33 -1.55 -10.67 -1.88
C TYR A 33 -0.85 -11.79 -2.67
N PRO A 34 -0.74 -13.00 -2.11
CA PRO A 34 -0.35 -14.16 -2.89
C PRO A 34 -1.36 -14.45 -4.01
N LEU A 35 -0.87 -15.11 -5.05
CA LEU A 35 -1.70 -15.64 -6.12
C LEU A 35 -1.65 -17.17 -6.06
N ASP A 36 -2.79 -17.81 -5.86
CA ASP A 36 -2.96 -19.26 -6.03
C ASP A 36 -3.64 -19.52 -7.38
N ASP A 37 -2.95 -20.20 -8.30
CA ASP A 37 -3.38 -20.40 -9.70
C ASP A 37 -3.86 -19.11 -10.41
N GLY A 38 -3.28 -17.96 -10.05
CA GLY A 38 -3.62 -16.63 -10.60
C GLY A 38 -4.80 -15.93 -9.91
N ALA A 39 -5.47 -16.58 -8.97
CA ALA A 39 -6.50 -15.98 -8.12
C ALA A 39 -5.87 -15.33 -6.87
N PRO A 40 -6.30 -14.12 -6.47
CA PRO A 40 -5.91 -13.54 -5.18
C PRO A 40 -6.35 -14.42 -4.01
N GLU A 41 -5.43 -14.64 -3.07
CA GLU A 41 -5.74 -15.29 -1.79
C GLU A 41 -5.57 -14.24 -0.67
N LEU A 42 -6.69 -13.80 -0.10
CA LEU A 42 -6.72 -12.76 0.93
C LEU A 42 -6.90 -13.38 2.32
N GLY A 43 -6.18 -12.83 3.31
CA GLY A 43 -6.32 -13.27 4.69
C GLY A 43 -7.69 -12.91 5.29
N GLY A 44 -8.18 -13.75 6.20
CA GLY A 44 -9.47 -13.59 6.88
C GLY A 44 -9.56 -12.41 7.86
N GLY A 45 -8.44 -11.75 8.16
CA GLY A 45 -8.38 -10.64 9.10
C GLY A 45 -8.17 -11.06 10.57
N SER A 46 -7.81 -12.33 10.80
CA SER A 46 -7.48 -12.82 12.14
C SER A 46 -6.04 -12.47 12.50
N GLU A 47 -5.64 -12.73 13.76
CA GLU A 47 -4.25 -12.51 14.20
C GLU A 47 -3.25 -13.37 13.42
N ASP A 48 -3.59 -14.64 13.18
CA ASP A 48 -2.74 -15.61 12.48
C ASP A 48 -2.88 -15.54 10.95
N ASP A 49 -3.93 -14.88 10.46
CA ASP A 49 -4.25 -14.75 9.04
C ASP A 49 -4.73 -13.31 8.73
N PRO A 50 -3.80 -12.34 8.73
CA PRO A 50 -4.10 -10.93 8.55
C PRO A 50 -4.59 -10.64 7.12
N LEU A 51 -5.71 -9.93 7.02
CA LEU A 51 -6.10 -9.26 5.78
C LEU A 51 -5.14 -8.11 5.52
N VAL A 52 -4.58 -8.07 4.32
CA VAL A 52 -3.82 -6.94 3.78
C VAL A 52 -4.12 -6.85 2.28
N ILE A 53 -4.38 -5.64 1.79
CA ILE A 53 -4.55 -5.38 0.36
C ILE A 53 -4.09 -3.96 0.03
N GLY A 54 -3.20 -3.85 -0.95
CA GLY A 54 -2.74 -2.60 -1.51
C GLY A 54 -3.60 -2.14 -2.67
N ILE A 55 -3.83 -0.83 -2.78
CA ILE A 55 -4.57 -0.18 -3.88
C ILE A 55 -3.73 1.00 -4.38
N THR A 56 -3.53 1.08 -5.69
CA THR A 56 -2.81 2.18 -6.34
C THR A 56 -3.25 2.35 -7.79
N SER A 57 -2.64 3.28 -8.52
CA SER A 57 -2.66 3.34 -9.97
C SER A 57 -1.26 3.70 -10.46
N THR A 58 -0.96 3.47 -11.74
CA THR A 58 0.38 3.79 -12.24
C THR A 58 0.64 5.30 -12.19
N PHE A 59 -0.39 6.13 -12.34
CA PHE A 59 -0.33 7.57 -12.17
C PHE A 59 0.15 7.96 -10.75
N LEU A 60 -0.42 7.35 -9.71
CA LEU A 60 -0.05 7.64 -8.31
C LEU A 60 1.40 7.24 -8.02
N LEU A 61 1.85 6.07 -8.52
CA LEU A 61 3.24 5.64 -8.33
C LEU A 61 4.23 6.55 -9.09
N LYS A 62 3.88 6.96 -10.31
CA LYS A 62 4.70 7.88 -11.12
C LYS A 62 4.82 9.28 -10.50
N ALA A 63 3.89 9.71 -9.65
CA ALA A 63 3.99 10.97 -8.92
C ALA A 63 5.27 11.02 -8.06
N ALA A 64 5.72 9.87 -7.55
CA ALA A 64 6.94 9.76 -6.76
C ALA A 64 8.21 9.43 -7.58
N ALA A 65 8.22 9.76 -8.87
CA ALA A 65 9.40 9.67 -9.74
C ALA A 65 10.31 10.92 -9.65
N TRP A 66 10.14 11.76 -8.64
CA TRP A 66 11.00 12.92 -8.41
C TRP A 66 12.31 12.56 -7.71
N ASP A 67 13.21 13.54 -7.58
CA ASP A 67 14.44 13.38 -6.82
C ASP A 67 14.12 13.19 -5.32
N PRO A 68 14.68 12.19 -4.63
CA PRO A 68 14.37 11.92 -3.21
C PRO A 68 14.68 13.08 -2.26
N GLY A 69 15.55 14.01 -2.65
CA GLY A 69 15.83 15.23 -1.89
C GLY A 69 14.78 16.33 -2.02
N THR A 70 13.80 16.15 -2.90
CA THR A 70 12.77 17.17 -3.22
C THR A 70 11.40 16.90 -2.64
N PHE A 71 11.21 15.77 -1.95
CA PHE A 71 9.96 15.41 -1.30
C PHE A 71 10.19 14.79 0.08
N VAL A 72 9.11 14.75 0.87
CA VAL A 72 9.03 13.99 2.12
C VAL A 72 8.07 12.83 1.89
N PHE A 73 8.49 11.61 2.17
CA PHE A 73 7.61 10.45 2.18
C PHE A 73 6.78 10.45 3.46
N HIS A 74 5.49 10.20 3.33
CA HIS A 74 4.54 10.12 4.42
C HIS A 74 3.92 8.74 4.48
N MET A 75 3.75 8.25 5.70
CA MET A 75 2.87 7.14 6.00
C MET A 75 1.98 7.51 7.18
N ASP A 76 0.68 7.32 7.03
CA ASP A 76 -0.31 7.66 8.05
C ASP A 76 -1.35 6.54 8.16
N ALA A 77 -1.78 6.18 9.37
CA ALA A 77 -2.80 5.15 9.58
C ALA A 77 -4.12 5.78 10.04
N THR A 78 -5.09 5.83 9.12
CA THR A 78 -6.41 6.38 9.40
C THR A 78 -7.40 5.27 9.81
N PHE A 79 -8.25 5.54 10.80
CA PHE A 79 -9.25 4.57 11.29
C PHE A 79 -10.67 4.93 10.85
N LYS A 80 -11.57 3.96 10.99
CA LYS A 80 -13.04 4.11 10.87
C LYS A 80 -13.57 4.33 9.45
N LEU A 81 -12.97 3.70 8.45
CA LEU A 81 -13.51 3.68 7.09
C LEU A 81 -14.43 2.48 6.83
N VAL A 82 -14.37 1.44 7.67
CA VAL A 82 -15.19 0.22 7.58
C VAL A 82 -15.81 -0.15 8.94
N THR A 83 -16.86 -0.97 8.92
CA THR A 83 -17.58 -1.44 10.14
C THR A 83 -16.68 -2.23 11.09
N CYS A 84 -15.68 -2.94 10.57
CA CYS A 84 -14.67 -3.65 11.35
C CYS A 84 -13.55 -2.73 11.88
N ALA A 85 -13.59 -1.43 11.59
CA ALA A 85 -12.60 -0.43 11.98
C ALA A 85 -11.14 -0.74 11.57
N TYR A 86 -10.95 -1.54 10.51
CA TYR A 86 -9.63 -1.80 9.95
C TYR A 86 -8.95 -0.48 9.56
N PRO A 87 -7.68 -0.29 9.95
CA PRO A 87 -6.90 0.85 9.52
C PRO A 87 -6.71 0.86 8.00
N VAL A 88 -6.72 2.07 7.46
CA VAL A 88 -6.20 2.35 6.13
C VAL A 88 -4.90 3.10 6.27
N ILE A 89 -3.82 2.46 5.85
CA ILE A 89 -2.51 3.08 5.76
C ILE A 89 -2.43 3.83 4.45
N VAL A 90 -2.18 5.13 4.53
CA VAL A 90 -1.98 6.00 3.38
C VAL A 90 -0.49 6.24 3.21
N CYS A 91 0.05 5.87 2.06
CA CYS A 91 1.41 6.18 1.66
C CYS A 91 1.37 7.28 0.59
N GLY A 92 2.20 8.30 0.74
CA GLY A 92 2.28 9.39 -0.24
C GLY A 92 3.51 10.26 -0.04
N ILE A 93 3.65 11.28 -0.87
CA ILE A 93 4.76 12.23 -0.77
C ILE A 93 4.24 13.67 -0.70
N SER A 94 4.90 14.52 0.07
CA SER A 94 4.71 15.95 0.00
C SER A 94 5.83 16.60 -0.78
N ASP A 95 5.48 17.41 -1.78
CA ASP A 95 6.46 18.14 -2.60
C ASP A 95 6.97 19.42 -1.92
N ALA A 96 7.93 20.10 -2.57
CA ALA A 96 8.47 21.37 -2.10
C ALA A 96 7.42 22.51 -2.03
N ALA A 97 6.29 22.38 -2.73
CA ALA A 97 5.16 23.31 -2.64
C ALA A 97 4.22 22.97 -1.46
N ARG A 98 4.52 21.91 -0.69
CA ARG A 98 3.72 21.39 0.43
C ARG A 98 2.39 20.80 -0.03
N GLN A 99 2.31 20.33 -1.27
CA GLN A 99 1.16 19.56 -1.75
C GLN A 99 1.41 18.07 -1.50
N PHE A 100 0.38 17.40 -0.97
CA PHE A 100 0.41 15.97 -0.74
C PHE A 100 -0.08 15.22 -1.98
N HIS A 101 0.69 14.21 -2.40
CA HIS A 101 0.43 13.35 -3.54
C HIS A 101 0.36 11.90 -3.05
N PRO A 102 -0.83 11.27 -3.05
CA PRO A 102 -0.95 9.87 -2.68
C PRO A 102 -0.17 8.96 -3.63
N MET A 103 0.39 7.88 -3.10
CA MET A 103 1.06 6.83 -3.87
C MET A 103 0.30 5.51 -3.80
N ALA A 104 -0.08 5.09 -2.60
CA ALA A 104 -0.76 3.83 -2.37
C ALA A 104 -1.58 3.89 -1.09
N PHE A 105 -2.61 3.05 -1.05
CA PHE A 105 -3.46 2.84 0.11
C PHE A 105 -3.40 1.38 0.48
N PHE A 106 -3.30 1.05 1.77
CA PHE A 106 -3.37 -0.32 2.25
C PHE A 106 -4.52 -0.44 3.22
N ILE A 107 -5.39 -1.42 3.02
CA ILE A 107 -6.34 -1.86 4.03
C ILE A 107 -5.68 -3.01 4.76
N THR A 108 -5.55 -2.93 6.08
CA THR A 108 -5.00 -4.03 6.88
C THR A 108 -5.84 -4.27 8.11
N SER A 109 -5.94 -5.53 8.53
CA SER A 109 -6.61 -5.91 9.77
C SER A 109 -5.79 -5.59 11.04
N GLN A 110 -4.47 -5.40 10.92
CA GLN A 110 -3.56 -5.24 12.06
C GLN A 110 -2.50 -4.15 11.84
N LYS A 111 -2.01 -3.54 12.92
CA LYS A 111 -0.91 -2.55 12.91
C LYS A 111 0.33 -3.09 13.60
N THR A 112 0.94 -4.11 13.00
CA THR A 112 2.19 -4.67 13.53
C THR A 112 3.37 -4.20 12.68
N VAL A 113 4.58 -4.31 13.24
CA VAL A 113 5.83 -4.04 12.52
C VAL A 113 5.90 -4.83 11.21
N VAL A 114 5.46 -6.09 11.25
CA VAL A 114 5.44 -6.98 10.08
C VAL A 114 4.53 -6.43 9.00
N GLN A 115 3.33 -5.95 9.37
CA GLN A 115 2.39 -5.39 8.39
C GLN A 115 2.89 -4.11 7.76
N TYR A 116 3.45 -3.19 8.55
CA TYR A 116 4.04 -1.97 8.01
C TYR A 116 5.22 -2.26 7.08
N ALA A 117 6.11 -3.18 7.48
CA ALA A 117 7.26 -3.56 6.66
C ALA A 117 6.83 -4.26 5.36
N HIS A 118 5.82 -5.13 5.43
CA HIS A 118 5.30 -5.85 4.26
C HIS A 118 4.62 -4.90 3.27
N ALA A 119 3.72 -4.04 3.75
CA ALA A 119 3.05 -3.02 2.93
C ALA A 119 4.07 -2.12 2.20
N LEU A 120 5.11 -1.66 2.91
CA LEU A 120 6.19 -0.86 2.31
C LEU A 120 6.97 -1.62 1.24
N ARG A 121 7.36 -2.86 1.51
CA ARG A 121 8.10 -3.70 0.54
C ARG A 121 7.28 -3.93 -0.72
N SER A 122 6.01 -4.31 -0.55
CA SER A 122 5.08 -4.49 -1.68
C SER A 122 4.86 -3.22 -2.47
N MET A 123 4.77 -2.05 -1.80
CA MET A 123 4.72 -0.74 -2.48
C MET A 123 5.99 -0.48 -3.30
N MET A 124 7.16 -0.77 -2.75
CA MET A 124 8.44 -0.55 -3.43
C MET A 124 8.61 -1.49 -4.62
N ASP A 125 8.18 -2.75 -4.49
CA ASP A 125 8.20 -3.73 -5.56
C ASP A 125 7.28 -3.32 -6.71
N ILE A 126 6.04 -2.94 -6.41
CA ILE A 126 5.10 -2.48 -7.45
C ILE A 126 5.53 -1.15 -8.06
N TYR A 127 6.11 -0.23 -7.28
CA TYR A 127 6.73 0.99 -7.80
C TYR A 127 7.84 0.65 -8.80
N LYS A 128 8.71 -0.31 -8.47
CA LYS A 128 9.81 -0.71 -9.36
C LYS A 128 9.30 -1.33 -10.66
N VAL A 129 8.22 -2.10 -10.61
CA VAL A 129 7.54 -2.64 -11.80
C VAL A 129 7.00 -1.51 -12.67
N VAL A 130 6.31 -0.53 -12.08
CA VAL A 130 5.62 0.53 -12.82
C VAL A 130 6.56 1.64 -13.32
N VAL A 131 7.50 2.07 -12.48
CA VAL A 131 8.40 3.21 -12.76
C VAL A 131 9.72 2.73 -13.39
N GLY A 132 10.05 1.44 -13.26
CA GLY A 132 11.26 0.84 -13.85
C GLY A 132 12.55 1.11 -13.06
N ARG A 133 12.45 1.64 -11.84
CA ARG A 133 13.60 1.90 -10.96
C ARG A 133 13.21 1.76 -9.47
N PRO A 134 14.17 1.52 -8.56
CA PRO A 134 13.87 1.43 -7.13
C PRO A 134 13.28 2.73 -6.59
N PHE A 135 12.30 2.62 -5.68
CA PHE A 135 11.84 3.77 -4.90
C PHE A 135 12.91 4.15 -3.88
N GLN A 136 13.24 5.44 -3.78
CA GLN A 136 14.25 5.95 -2.88
C GLN A 136 13.65 7.02 -1.97
N VAL A 137 13.90 6.90 -0.67
CA VAL A 137 13.38 7.82 0.35
C VAL A 137 14.54 8.45 1.09
N ARG A 138 14.58 9.79 1.15
CA ARG A 138 15.56 10.53 1.96
C ARG A 138 14.97 11.03 3.27
N TYR A 139 13.71 11.45 3.24
CA TYR A 139 12.99 11.96 4.39
C TYR A 139 11.68 11.19 4.52
N CYS A 140 11.40 10.68 5.72
CA CYS A 140 10.18 9.97 6.06
C CYS A 140 9.51 10.65 7.24
N MET A 141 8.18 10.77 7.19
CA MET A 141 7.32 11.29 8.23
C MET A 141 6.17 10.32 8.46
N GLY A 142 5.81 10.11 9.72
CA GLY A 142 4.65 9.31 10.10
C GLY A 142 4.17 9.65 11.49
N ASP A 143 3.25 8.85 11.99
CA ASP A 143 2.79 8.88 13.36
C ASP A 143 3.91 8.54 14.35
N ALA A 144 3.76 9.01 15.57
CA ALA A 144 4.60 8.59 16.70
C ALA A 144 4.17 7.19 17.19
N GLU A 145 4.26 6.19 16.31
CA GLU A 145 3.89 4.79 16.56
C GLU A 145 5.12 3.87 16.44
N ASP A 146 5.40 3.10 17.50
CA ASP A 146 6.54 2.18 17.56
C ASP A 146 6.51 1.14 16.43
N ALA A 147 5.33 0.61 16.10
CA ALA A 147 5.20 -0.37 15.03
C ALA A 147 5.57 0.22 13.66
N GLN A 148 5.20 1.49 13.43
CA GLN A 148 5.43 2.18 12.18
C GLN A 148 6.91 2.51 11.99
N ILE A 149 7.57 3.11 12.99
CA ILE A 149 9.00 3.45 12.88
C ILE A 149 9.85 2.20 12.66
N ASN A 150 9.59 1.12 13.40
CA ASN A 150 10.30 -0.14 13.23
C ASN A 150 10.03 -0.77 11.85
N GLY A 151 8.80 -0.69 11.35
CA GLY A 151 8.45 -1.19 10.01
C GLY A 151 9.15 -0.41 8.90
N VAL A 152 9.21 0.93 9.04
CA VAL A 152 9.95 1.84 8.15
C VAL A 152 11.43 1.52 8.14
N GLU A 153 12.06 1.36 9.31
CA GLU A 153 13.48 0.99 9.39
C GLU A 153 13.75 -0.37 8.73
N GLN A 154 12.89 -1.38 8.97
CA GLN A 154 13.07 -2.69 8.35
C GLN A 154 12.88 -2.70 6.83
N ALA A 155 12.06 -1.80 6.28
CA ALA A 155 11.78 -1.75 4.85
C ALA A 155 12.74 -0.81 4.10
N LEU A 156 13.01 0.37 4.66
CA LEU A 156 13.75 1.45 3.99
C LEU A 156 15.23 1.52 4.41
N ALA A 157 15.64 0.93 5.53
CA ALA A 157 17.03 0.98 6.00
C ALA A 157 17.92 -0.18 5.49
N ALA A 158 17.48 -0.94 4.49
CA ALA A 158 18.36 -1.89 3.82
C ALA A 158 19.35 -1.13 2.90
N PRO A 159 20.67 -1.40 2.99
CA PRO A 159 21.70 -0.72 2.20
C PRO A 159 21.61 -0.98 0.69
#